data_AF-A0A3C0WHQ6-F1
#
_entry.id   AF-A0A3C0WHQ6-F1
#
_cell.length_a   1.000
_cell.length_b   1.000
_cell.length_c   1.000
_cell.angle_alpha   90.00
_cell.angle_beta   90.00
_cell.angle_gamma   90.00
#
_symmetry.space_group_name_H-M   'P 1'
#
loop_
_entity.id
_entity.type
_entity.pdbx_description
1 polymer ?
#
loop_
_entity_poly.entity_id
_entity_poly.type
_entity_poly.pdbx_seq_one_letter_code
_entity_poly.pdbx_strand_id
1 'polypeptide(L)'
;TVIRNITGVEFTNGRVLAAGQCNEEFASKIYSLPLPLTHGKSAAIYSTETYHVAHGRWETRAPIQSFVPYVEDGKNFIVGSFSCTPIAKFPIDDIDSGAQIKGTSVVELGSGNRPVDMFTYEKDGKQWLVTNTDRFHHSRRPLGPSQYWGVRVDMSYLGAKDINEDAARRDVSKQAGPDGIEVVESLFFAKHVAKLSNKEMVVLRDDEGTLDLEIAPLP
;
A
#
# COMPACT_ATOMS: atom_id res chain seq x y z
N THR A 1 23.03 -10.12 0.98
CA THR A 1 22.08 -9.12 0.44
C THR A 1 22.36 -7.76 1.07
N VAL A 2 22.45 -6.68 0.30
CA VAL A 2 22.55 -5.31 0.85
C VAL A 2 21.17 -4.66 0.78
N ILE A 3 20.61 -4.30 1.94
CA ILE A 3 19.37 -3.54 2.03
C ILE A 3 19.68 -2.10 1.66
N ARG A 4 18.94 -1.54 0.71
CA ARG A 4 19.10 -0.15 0.25
C ARG A 4 18.13 0.79 0.95
N ASN A 5 16.92 0.33 1.21
CA ASN A 5 15.88 1.13 1.83
C ASN A 5 14.90 0.24 2.60
N ILE A 6 14.30 0.79 3.65
CA ILE A 6 13.13 0.26 4.34
C ILE A 6 11.97 1.21 4.03
N THR A 7 10.90 0.67 3.48
CA THR A 7 9.78 1.46 2.94
C THR A 7 8.57 1.47 3.87
N GLY A 8 8.39 0.42 4.67
CA GLY A 8 7.34 0.37 5.69
C GLY A 8 7.71 -0.57 6.83
N VAL A 9 7.22 -0.28 8.02
CA VAL A 9 7.37 -1.12 9.21
C VAL A 9 6.03 -1.19 9.92
N GLU A 10 5.55 -2.40 10.15
CA GLU A 10 4.24 -2.63 10.76
C GLU A 10 4.35 -3.67 11.87
N PHE A 11 3.53 -3.52 12.90
CA PHE A 11 3.40 -4.49 13.98
C PHE A 11 2.10 -5.29 13.82
N THR A 12 2.20 -6.61 13.88
CA THR A 12 1.03 -7.49 13.84
C THR A 12 1.33 -8.83 14.49
N ASN A 13 0.35 -9.43 15.16
CA ASN A 13 0.37 -10.84 15.58
C ASN A 13 1.70 -11.33 16.18
N GLY A 14 2.25 -10.54 17.12
CA GLY A 14 3.48 -10.90 17.84
C GLY A 14 4.75 -10.85 16.98
N ARG A 15 4.75 -10.13 15.86
CA ARG A 15 5.92 -9.92 15.00
C ARG A 15 5.97 -8.48 14.48
N VAL A 16 7.17 -8.04 14.14
CA VAL A 16 7.41 -6.83 13.34
C VAL A 16 7.63 -7.27 11.91
N LEU A 17 6.91 -6.65 10.99
CA LEU A 17 7.10 -6.81 9.55
C LEU A 17 7.77 -5.55 9.02
N ALA A 18 8.73 -5.71 8.11
CA ALA A 18 9.32 -4.60 7.39
C ALA A 18 9.38 -4.90 5.90
N ALA A 19 8.95 -3.94 5.07
CA ALA A 19 9.18 -3.97 3.63
C ALA A 19 10.51 -3.29 3.32
N GLY A 20 11.31 -3.90 2.44
CA GLY A 20 12.59 -3.34 2.06
C GLY A 20 12.99 -3.67 0.63
N GLN A 21 13.85 -2.82 0.09
CA GLN A 21 14.43 -3.00 -1.23
C GLN A 21 15.91 -3.40 -1.12
N CYS A 22 16.32 -4.42 -1.88
CA CYS A 22 17.72 -4.84 -1.99
C CYS A 22 18.26 -4.75 -3.43
N ASN A 23 19.52 -5.09 -3.62
CA ASN A 23 20.24 -5.05 -4.90
C ASN A 23 20.20 -6.35 -5.72
N GLU A 24 19.25 -7.24 -5.45
CA GLU A 24 19.12 -8.54 -6.12
C GLU A 24 18.03 -8.53 -7.21
N GLU A 25 17.90 -9.64 -7.96
CA GLU A 25 16.84 -9.83 -8.95
C GLU A 25 15.44 -9.68 -8.34
N PHE A 26 15.23 -10.31 -7.18
CA PHE A 26 14.07 -10.07 -6.31
C PHE A 26 14.39 -8.94 -5.34
N ALA A 27 14.31 -7.71 -5.85
CA ALA A 27 14.67 -6.52 -5.09
C ALA A 27 13.66 -6.25 -3.96
N SER A 28 12.39 -6.63 -4.12
CA SER A 28 11.38 -6.42 -3.08
C SER A 28 11.35 -7.57 -2.08
N LYS A 29 11.55 -7.25 -0.79
CA LYS A 29 11.60 -8.21 0.31
C LYS A 29 10.65 -7.83 1.45
N ILE A 30 10.15 -8.84 2.14
CA ILE A 30 9.53 -8.70 3.46
C ILE A 30 10.44 -9.36 4.50
N TYR A 31 10.69 -8.64 5.58
CA TYR A 31 11.40 -9.12 6.76
C TYR A 31 10.39 -9.35 7.87
N SER A 32 10.41 -10.54 8.46
CA SER A 32 9.55 -10.93 9.57
C SER A 32 10.38 -11.21 10.81
N LEU A 33 10.18 -10.40 11.85
CA LEU A 33 10.91 -10.48 13.11
C LEU A 33 9.95 -10.87 14.23
N PRO A 34 10.08 -12.07 14.83
CA PRO A 34 9.21 -12.46 15.94
C PRO A 34 9.49 -11.60 17.17
N LEU A 35 8.45 -11.35 17.97
CA LEU A 35 8.58 -10.75 19.30
C LEU A 35 8.74 -11.83 20.38
N PRO A 36 9.48 -11.53 21.47
CA PRO A 36 10.21 -10.28 21.70
C PRO A 36 11.44 -10.14 20.78
N LEU A 37 11.77 -8.91 20.38
CA LEU A 37 12.97 -8.66 19.58
C LEU A 37 14.21 -9.02 20.40
N THR A 38 15.12 -9.80 19.81
CA THR A 38 16.39 -10.17 20.42
C THR A 38 17.54 -9.75 19.51
N HIS A 39 18.52 -9.06 20.08
CA HIS A 39 19.74 -8.70 19.37
C HIS A 39 20.43 -9.93 18.77
N GLY A 40 20.94 -9.80 17.53
CA GLY A 40 21.71 -10.84 16.86
C GLY A 40 20.90 -11.97 16.21
N LYS A 41 19.57 -11.98 16.31
CA LYS A 41 18.73 -12.92 15.53
C LYS A 41 18.41 -12.34 14.15
N SER A 42 18.55 -13.18 13.12
CA SER A 42 18.14 -12.84 11.76
C SER A 42 16.61 -12.86 11.61
N ALA A 43 16.09 -11.92 10.84
CA ALA A 43 14.71 -11.97 10.37
C ALA A 43 14.51 -13.15 9.42
N ALA A 44 13.29 -13.69 9.36
CA ALA A 44 12.87 -14.47 8.20
C ALA A 44 12.69 -13.52 7.02
N ILE A 45 13.21 -13.89 5.84
CA ILE A 45 13.23 -13.01 4.66
C ILE A 45 12.42 -13.67 3.55
N TYR A 46 11.45 -12.94 3.01
CA TYR A 46 10.61 -13.41 1.91
C TYR A 46 10.84 -12.53 0.69
N SER A 47 11.04 -13.14 -0.47
CA SER A 47 11.11 -12.43 -1.74
C SER A 47 9.72 -12.26 -2.30
N THR A 48 9.34 -11.07 -2.75
CA THR A 48 7.99 -10.83 -3.29
C THR A 48 8.00 -10.72 -4.81
N GLU A 49 7.01 -11.31 -5.44
CA GLU A 49 6.70 -11.15 -6.87
C GLU A 49 5.27 -10.63 -7.01
N THR A 50 5.04 -9.60 -7.81
CA THR A 50 3.72 -8.96 -7.95
C THR A 50 3.33 -8.83 -9.41
N TYR A 51 2.06 -9.09 -9.73
CA TYR A 51 1.57 -8.85 -11.08
C TYR A 51 1.33 -7.35 -11.29
N HIS A 52 2.12 -6.74 -12.17
CA HIS A 52 1.96 -5.35 -12.52
C HIS A 52 0.90 -5.23 -13.62
N VAL A 53 -0.31 -4.86 -13.21
CA VAL A 53 -1.51 -4.83 -14.07
C VAL A 53 -1.29 -3.93 -15.29
N ALA A 54 -0.70 -2.75 -15.12
CA ALA A 54 -0.43 -1.85 -16.25
C ALA A 54 0.58 -2.39 -17.28
N HIS A 55 1.47 -3.32 -16.90
CA HIS A 55 2.45 -3.94 -17.80
C HIS A 55 2.06 -5.36 -18.24
N GLY A 56 1.00 -5.94 -17.67
CA GLY A 56 0.54 -7.30 -18.01
C GLY A 56 1.56 -8.39 -17.70
N ARG A 57 2.41 -8.20 -16.66
CA ARG A 57 3.49 -9.15 -16.34
C ARG A 57 3.80 -9.18 -14.85
N TRP A 58 4.44 -10.27 -14.43
CA TRP A 58 5.02 -10.40 -13.10
C TRP A 58 6.31 -9.57 -12.98
N GLU A 59 6.44 -8.85 -11.87
CA GLU A 59 7.60 -8.04 -11.56
C GLU A 59 8.17 -8.38 -10.18
N THR A 60 9.49 -8.56 -10.14
CA THR A 60 10.27 -8.93 -8.94
C THR A 60 11.01 -7.75 -8.33
N ARG A 61 11.04 -6.62 -9.04
CA ARG A 61 11.81 -5.42 -8.68
C ARG A 61 10.98 -4.27 -8.12
N ALA A 62 9.66 -4.29 -8.30
CA ALA A 62 8.78 -3.25 -7.81
C ALA A 62 8.73 -3.34 -6.27
N PRO A 63 9.29 -2.36 -5.53
CA PRO A 63 9.25 -2.38 -4.08
C PRO A 63 7.82 -2.14 -3.59
N ILE A 64 7.44 -2.85 -2.53
CA ILE A 64 6.33 -2.45 -1.66
C ILE A 64 6.69 -1.09 -1.06
N GLN A 65 5.90 -0.06 -1.33
CA GLN A 65 6.13 1.30 -0.80
C GLN A 65 5.53 1.47 0.59
N SER A 66 4.32 0.96 0.77
CA SER A 66 3.66 0.90 2.06
C SER A 66 2.73 -0.30 2.09
N PHE A 67 2.47 -0.83 3.28
CA PHE A 67 1.59 -1.98 3.45
C PHE A 67 0.89 -1.92 4.79
N VAL A 68 -0.22 -2.65 4.87
CA VAL A 68 -0.96 -2.88 6.11
C VAL A 68 -1.08 -4.38 6.37
N PRO A 69 -0.98 -4.84 7.63
CA PRO A 69 -1.38 -6.19 7.99
C PRO A 69 -2.88 -6.41 7.75
N TYR A 70 -3.25 -7.61 7.32
CA TYR A 70 -4.64 -7.98 7.08
C TYR A 70 -4.87 -9.44 7.48
N VAL A 71 -6.04 -9.73 8.07
CA VAL A 71 -6.43 -11.08 8.45
C VAL A 71 -7.74 -11.42 7.76
N GLU A 72 -7.77 -12.55 7.07
CA GLU A 72 -8.96 -13.05 6.36
C GLU A 72 -9.05 -14.57 6.56
N ASP A 73 -10.21 -15.04 7.00
CA ASP A 73 -10.47 -16.46 7.28
C ASP A 73 -9.39 -17.13 8.16
N GLY A 74 -8.88 -16.40 9.15
CA GLY A 74 -7.83 -16.85 10.07
C GLY A 74 -6.43 -16.91 9.48
N LYS A 75 -6.24 -16.49 8.22
CA LYS A 75 -4.95 -16.39 7.55
C LYS A 75 -4.43 -14.96 7.57
N ASN A 76 -3.12 -14.83 7.73
CA ASN A 76 -2.42 -13.56 7.75
C ASN A 76 -1.93 -13.18 6.36
N PHE A 77 -2.15 -11.92 6.03
CA PHE A 77 -1.71 -11.29 4.80
C PHE A 77 -1.03 -9.96 5.10
N ILE A 78 -0.29 -9.47 4.12
CA ILE A 78 -0.06 -8.04 3.96
C ILE A 78 -0.77 -7.56 2.71
N VAL A 79 -1.31 -6.35 2.78
CA VAL A 79 -1.87 -5.63 1.64
C VAL A 79 -0.91 -4.49 1.37
N GLY A 80 -0.24 -4.52 0.23
CA GLY A 80 0.80 -3.56 -0.12
C GLY A 80 0.41 -2.74 -1.34
N SER A 81 0.85 -1.49 -1.32
CA SER A 81 0.93 -0.66 -2.52
C SER A 81 2.33 -0.74 -3.10
N PHE A 82 2.39 -0.78 -4.43
CA PHE A 82 3.64 -0.85 -5.16
C PHE A 82 3.95 0.49 -5.81
N SER A 83 5.22 0.75 -6.07
CA SER A 83 5.66 1.94 -6.82
C SER A 83 5.01 2.10 -8.20
N CYS A 84 4.33 1.05 -8.66
CA CYS A 84 3.73 0.92 -9.98
C CYS A 84 2.19 0.87 -9.97
N THR A 85 1.53 1.27 -8.87
CA THR A 85 0.07 1.48 -8.72
C THR A 85 -0.90 0.32 -8.39
N PRO A 86 -0.52 -0.97 -8.34
CA PRO A 86 -1.44 -1.98 -7.81
C PRO A 86 -1.51 -1.95 -6.28
N ILE A 87 -2.70 -2.20 -5.76
CA ILE A 87 -2.91 -2.75 -4.42
C ILE A 87 -2.93 -4.27 -4.57
N ALA A 88 -2.03 -4.95 -3.87
CA ALA A 88 -1.93 -6.40 -3.92
C ALA A 88 -1.85 -7.04 -2.54
N LYS A 89 -2.41 -8.25 -2.42
CA LYS A 89 -2.45 -9.05 -1.20
C LYS A 89 -1.42 -10.17 -1.26
N PHE A 90 -0.64 -10.37 -0.19
CA PHE A 90 0.38 -11.41 -0.08
C PHE A 90 0.12 -12.27 1.15
N PRO A 91 0.10 -13.60 1.04
CA PRO A 91 0.05 -14.47 2.21
C PRO A 91 1.36 -14.35 2.99
N ILE A 92 1.28 -14.38 4.33
CA ILE A 92 2.45 -14.34 5.22
C ILE A 92 2.51 -15.45 6.28
N ASP A 93 1.71 -16.50 6.09
CA ASP A 93 1.66 -17.69 6.95
C ASP A 93 2.52 -18.83 6.41
N ASP A 94 3.14 -19.57 7.32
CA ASP A 94 3.91 -20.80 7.06
C ASP A 94 4.92 -20.67 5.91
N ILE A 95 5.57 -19.50 5.82
CA ILE A 95 6.60 -19.24 4.82
C ILE A 95 7.98 -19.56 5.38
N ASP A 96 8.67 -20.47 4.71
CA ASP A 96 10.09 -20.72 4.94
C ASP A 96 10.93 -19.48 4.60
N SER A 97 11.93 -19.19 5.45
CA SER A 97 12.87 -18.12 5.14
C SER A 97 13.61 -18.39 3.82
N GLY A 98 13.67 -17.39 2.95
CA GLY A 98 14.21 -17.48 1.60
C GLY A 98 13.18 -17.79 0.52
N ALA A 99 11.94 -18.13 0.88
CA ALA A 99 10.89 -18.43 -0.09
C ALA A 99 10.49 -17.20 -0.91
N GLN A 100 9.91 -17.48 -2.07
CA GLN A 100 9.26 -16.51 -2.94
C GLN A 100 7.76 -16.54 -2.69
N ILE A 101 7.16 -15.38 -2.43
CA ILE A 101 5.72 -15.21 -2.28
C ILE A 101 5.17 -14.38 -3.43
N LYS A 102 4.07 -14.87 -4.01
CA LYS A 102 3.37 -14.18 -5.09
C LYS A 102 2.20 -13.37 -4.53
N GLY A 103 2.16 -12.10 -4.91
CA GLY A 103 1.06 -11.20 -4.63
C GLY A 103 -0.09 -11.39 -5.59
N THR A 104 -1.29 -11.17 -5.11
CA THR A 104 -2.51 -11.09 -5.92
C THR A 104 -2.92 -9.64 -6.04
N SER A 105 -2.79 -9.06 -7.24
CA SER A 105 -3.24 -7.68 -7.50
C SER A 105 -4.76 -7.66 -7.58
N VAL A 106 -5.40 -6.73 -6.87
CA VAL A 106 -6.86 -6.67 -6.75
C VAL A 106 -7.44 -5.33 -7.20
N VAL A 107 -6.65 -4.26 -7.11
CA VAL A 107 -7.02 -2.92 -7.60
C VAL A 107 -5.81 -2.28 -8.28
N GLU A 108 -6.06 -1.61 -9.40
CA GLU A 108 -5.11 -0.80 -10.16
C GLU A 108 -5.53 0.68 -10.09
N LEU A 109 -4.75 1.50 -9.37
CA LEU A 109 -5.02 2.93 -9.19
C LEU A 109 -4.76 3.77 -10.46
N GLY A 110 -4.06 3.17 -11.42
CA GLY A 110 -3.80 3.69 -12.75
C GLY A 110 -2.47 4.43 -12.87
N SER A 111 -1.91 4.39 -14.07
CA SER A 111 -0.59 4.93 -14.39
C SER A 111 -0.43 6.40 -13.99
N GLY A 112 0.76 6.74 -13.51
CA GLY A 112 1.10 8.11 -13.11
C GLY A 112 1.00 8.37 -11.60
N ASN A 113 0.51 7.41 -10.83
CA ASN A 113 0.40 7.52 -9.38
C ASN A 113 1.55 6.76 -8.68
N ARG A 114 1.88 7.16 -7.45
CA ARG A 114 2.87 6.53 -6.59
C ARG A 114 2.32 6.57 -5.18
N PRO A 115 1.66 5.49 -4.73
CA PRO A 115 1.22 5.36 -3.35
C PRO A 115 2.38 5.56 -2.38
N VAL A 116 2.14 6.29 -1.30
CA VAL A 116 3.15 6.68 -0.31
C VAL A 116 2.89 5.99 1.02
N ASP A 117 1.75 6.29 1.67
CA ASP A 117 1.34 5.65 2.92
C ASP A 117 0.01 4.92 2.75
N MET A 118 -0.25 4.00 3.68
CA MET A 118 -1.47 3.21 3.74
C MET A 118 -1.92 2.99 5.18
N PHE A 119 -3.23 3.03 5.40
CA PHE A 119 -3.84 2.57 6.65
C PHE A 119 -5.28 2.10 6.41
N THR A 120 -5.84 1.35 7.35
CA THR A 120 -7.23 0.89 7.27
C THR A 120 -8.10 1.50 8.37
N TYR A 121 -9.38 1.68 8.08
CA TYR A 121 -10.36 2.09 9.07
C TYR A 121 -11.73 1.45 8.80
N GLU A 122 -12.54 1.38 9.85
CA GLU A 122 -13.92 0.93 9.76
C GLU A 122 -14.86 2.12 9.80
N LYS A 123 -15.85 2.13 8.90
CA LYS A 123 -16.94 3.10 8.91
C LYS A 123 -18.20 2.45 8.36
N ASP A 124 -19.31 2.61 9.08
CA ASP A 124 -20.64 2.10 8.70
C ASP A 124 -20.63 0.59 8.36
N GLY A 125 -19.89 -0.21 9.13
CA GLY A 125 -19.77 -1.65 8.94
C GLY A 125 -18.92 -2.07 7.74
N LYS A 126 -18.27 -1.12 7.05
CA LYS A 126 -17.33 -1.37 5.96
C LYS A 126 -15.89 -1.13 6.39
N GLN A 127 -14.99 -2.00 5.93
CA GLN A 127 -13.56 -1.80 6.05
C GLN A 127 -13.05 -1.07 4.81
N TRP A 128 -12.27 -0.02 5.04
CA TRP A 128 -11.70 0.81 3.99
C TRP A 128 -10.19 0.83 4.12
N LEU A 129 -9.50 0.76 2.98
CA LEU A 129 -8.10 1.09 2.85
C LEU A 129 -8.00 2.55 2.38
N VAL A 130 -7.18 3.36 3.03
CA VAL A 130 -6.79 4.68 2.56
C VAL A 130 -5.35 4.62 2.10
N THR A 131 -5.06 5.27 0.97
CA THR A 131 -3.68 5.56 0.57
C THR A 131 -3.58 6.97 -0.01
N ASN A 132 -2.52 7.68 0.37
CA ASN A 132 -2.14 8.92 -0.31
C ASN A 132 -1.10 8.61 -1.40
N THR A 133 -1.02 9.46 -2.40
CA THR A 133 -0.21 9.21 -3.60
C THR A 133 0.35 10.50 -4.17
N ASP A 134 1.56 10.39 -4.70
CA ASP A 134 2.20 11.37 -5.58
C ASP A 134 1.86 11.08 -7.05
N ARG A 135 1.22 12.03 -7.73
CA ARG A 135 0.90 11.94 -9.15
C ARG A 135 1.92 12.71 -9.99
N PHE A 136 3.00 12.05 -10.40
CA PHE A 136 4.11 12.66 -11.16
C PHE A 136 3.74 13.21 -12.55
N HIS A 137 2.52 12.93 -13.05
CA HIS A 137 1.97 13.51 -14.29
C HIS A 137 0.89 14.57 -14.05
N HIS A 138 0.77 15.09 -12.82
CA HIS A 138 -0.27 16.04 -12.43
C HIS A 138 -0.40 17.24 -13.37
N SER A 139 0.71 17.88 -13.75
CA SER A 139 0.72 19.07 -14.62
C SER A 139 0.04 18.85 -15.98
N ARG A 140 -0.03 17.61 -16.48
CA ARG A 140 -0.67 17.25 -17.75
C ARG A 140 -2.04 16.61 -17.57
N ARG A 141 -2.29 15.97 -16.41
CA ARG A 141 -3.49 15.16 -16.12
C ARG A 141 -3.93 15.37 -14.67
N PRO A 142 -4.39 16.57 -14.30
CA PRO A 142 -4.80 16.86 -12.93
C PRO A 142 -6.02 16.03 -12.55
N LEU A 143 -6.08 15.62 -11.28
CA LEU A 143 -7.23 14.95 -10.66
C LEU A 143 -7.93 15.84 -9.62
N GLY A 144 -7.23 16.87 -9.17
CA GLY A 144 -7.63 17.84 -8.17
C GLY A 144 -6.64 19.00 -8.19
N PRO A 145 -6.57 19.80 -7.12
CA PRO A 145 -5.72 21.00 -7.07
C PRO A 145 -4.23 20.72 -6.83
N SER A 146 -3.85 19.48 -6.52
CA SER A 146 -2.48 19.12 -6.13
C SER A 146 -1.99 17.82 -6.78
N GLN A 147 -0.66 17.72 -6.94
CA GLN A 147 0.00 16.46 -7.31
C GLN A 147 -0.16 15.39 -6.23
N TYR A 148 -0.29 15.81 -4.97
CA TYR A 148 -0.52 14.94 -3.84
C TYR A 148 -2.02 14.81 -3.61
N TRP A 149 -2.52 13.59 -3.52
CA TRP A 149 -3.93 13.30 -3.34
C TRP A 149 -4.10 11.98 -2.58
N GLY A 150 -5.33 11.63 -2.22
CA GLY A 150 -5.61 10.34 -1.60
C GLY A 150 -6.85 9.66 -2.14
N VAL A 151 -6.90 8.35 -1.98
CA VAL A 151 -7.98 7.47 -2.40
C VAL A 151 -8.35 6.55 -1.24
N ARG A 152 -9.64 6.24 -1.13
CA ARG A 152 -10.11 5.11 -0.33
C ARG A 152 -10.61 3.99 -1.23
N VAL A 153 -10.37 2.76 -0.80
CA VAL A 153 -10.74 1.53 -1.49
C VAL A 153 -11.48 0.64 -0.52
N ASP A 154 -12.66 0.16 -0.91
CA ASP A 154 -13.44 -0.81 -0.14
C ASP A 154 -12.63 -2.12 -0.04
N MET A 155 -12.38 -2.59 1.18
CA MET A 155 -11.55 -3.77 1.40
C MET A 155 -12.21 -5.06 0.88
N SER A 156 -13.49 -5.03 0.49
CA SER A 156 -14.11 -6.17 -0.20
C SER A 156 -13.37 -6.57 -1.49
N TYR A 157 -12.62 -5.66 -2.13
CA TYR A 157 -11.78 -5.98 -3.28
C TYR A 157 -10.70 -7.04 -2.97
N LEU A 158 -10.29 -7.19 -1.71
CA LEU A 158 -9.30 -8.21 -1.35
C LEU A 158 -9.81 -9.65 -1.53
N GLY A 159 -11.13 -9.84 -1.58
CA GLY A 159 -11.80 -11.10 -1.89
C GLY A 159 -12.42 -11.14 -3.30
N ALA A 160 -12.07 -10.19 -4.17
CA ALA A 160 -12.59 -10.15 -5.53
C ALA A 160 -12.17 -11.38 -6.36
N LYS A 161 -13.04 -11.80 -7.28
CA LYS A 161 -12.72 -12.85 -8.26
C LYS A 161 -11.82 -12.32 -9.37
N ASP A 162 -12.07 -11.07 -9.78
CA ASP A 162 -11.32 -10.39 -10.81
C ASP A 162 -10.00 -9.88 -10.20
N ILE A 163 -8.90 -10.49 -10.60
CA ILE A 163 -7.56 -10.28 -10.04
C ILE A 163 -6.52 -10.17 -11.15
N ASN A 164 -5.34 -9.67 -10.82
CA ASN A 164 -4.22 -9.54 -11.74
C ASN A 164 -4.61 -8.76 -13.02
N GLU A 165 -4.65 -9.41 -14.18
CA GLU A 165 -5.02 -8.77 -15.44
C GLU A 165 -6.45 -8.21 -15.43
N ASP A 166 -7.35 -8.86 -14.70
CA ASP A 166 -8.76 -8.49 -14.59
C ASP A 166 -9.05 -7.61 -13.36
N ALA A 167 -8.05 -7.31 -12.54
CA ALA A 167 -8.21 -6.48 -11.33
C ALA A 167 -8.93 -5.16 -11.62
N ALA A 168 -9.77 -4.71 -10.69
CA ALA A 168 -10.55 -3.50 -10.83
C ALA A 168 -9.65 -2.29 -11.12
N ARG A 169 -9.94 -1.58 -12.22
CA ARG A 169 -9.11 -0.46 -12.68
C ARG A 169 -9.81 0.86 -12.50
N ARG A 170 -9.15 1.78 -11.81
CA ARG A 170 -9.61 3.15 -11.63
C ARG A 170 -9.51 3.93 -12.94
N ASP A 171 -10.54 4.69 -13.29
CA ASP A 171 -10.42 5.71 -14.33
C ASP A 171 -9.65 6.91 -13.75
N VAL A 172 -8.41 7.12 -14.23
CA VAL A 172 -7.50 8.15 -13.75
C VAL A 172 -8.00 9.58 -13.96
N SER A 173 -9.06 9.79 -14.76
CA SER A 173 -9.69 11.08 -15.04
C SER A 173 -10.93 11.38 -14.19
N LYS A 174 -11.46 10.38 -13.48
CA LYS A 174 -12.66 10.51 -12.63
C LYS A 174 -12.27 10.62 -11.17
N GLN A 175 -13.12 11.19 -10.33
CA GLN A 175 -12.89 11.21 -8.88
C GLN A 175 -13.44 9.97 -8.16
N ALA A 176 -14.35 9.23 -8.78
CA ALA A 176 -14.89 7.99 -8.23
C ALA A 176 -14.99 6.94 -9.34
N GLY A 177 -15.06 5.68 -8.94
CA GLY A 177 -15.24 4.56 -9.83
C GLY A 177 -13.96 3.74 -10.03
N PRO A 178 -14.08 2.40 -10.13
CA PRO A 178 -15.28 1.58 -9.90
C PRO A 178 -15.88 1.71 -8.49
N ASP A 179 -17.10 1.19 -8.27
CA ASP A 179 -17.79 1.29 -6.97
C ASP A 179 -16.89 0.88 -5.81
N GLY A 180 -16.88 1.67 -4.73
CA GLY A 180 -15.98 1.45 -3.60
C GLY A 180 -14.55 1.94 -3.83
N ILE A 181 -14.24 2.66 -4.91
CA ILE A 181 -12.96 3.35 -5.12
C ILE A 181 -13.24 4.84 -5.32
N GLU A 182 -12.77 5.66 -4.39
CA GLU A 182 -13.16 7.07 -4.29
C GLU A 182 -11.96 7.95 -3.91
N VAL A 183 -11.76 9.05 -4.64
CA VAL A 183 -10.85 10.13 -4.26
C VAL A 183 -11.34 10.74 -2.95
N VAL A 184 -10.41 10.98 -2.04
CA VAL A 184 -10.66 11.62 -0.75
C VAL A 184 -10.19 13.06 -0.86
N GLU A 185 -11.11 14.01 -1.02
CA GLU A 185 -10.77 15.42 -1.25
C GLU A 185 -9.99 16.04 -0.07
N SER A 186 -10.26 15.61 1.17
CA SER A 186 -9.51 16.05 2.35
C SER A 186 -8.02 15.64 2.31
N LEU A 187 -7.63 14.75 1.40
CA LEU A 187 -6.25 14.33 1.17
C LEU A 187 -5.56 15.03 -0.01
N PHE A 188 -6.19 16.02 -0.67
CA PHE A 188 -5.44 16.86 -1.61
C PHE A 188 -4.30 17.59 -0.90
N PHE A 189 -3.11 17.67 -1.49
CA PHE A 189 -1.89 18.18 -0.83
C PHE A 189 -1.31 17.28 0.26
N ALA A 190 -1.87 16.09 0.55
CA ALA A 190 -1.34 15.19 1.57
C ALA A 190 -0.07 14.45 1.11
N LYS A 191 1.08 14.81 1.68
CA LYS A 191 2.36 14.14 1.45
C LYS A 191 2.52 12.86 2.25
N HIS A 192 2.04 12.87 3.50
CA HIS A 192 1.99 11.69 4.34
C HIS A 192 0.68 11.61 5.11
N VAL A 193 0.25 10.38 5.41
CA VAL A 193 -0.96 10.14 6.20
C VAL A 193 -0.74 9.01 7.20
N ALA A 194 -1.35 9.14 8.38
CA ALA A 194 -1.39 8.07 9.37
C ALA A 194 -2.75 8.07 10.09
N LYS A 195 -3.22 6.89 10.45
CA LYS A 195 -4.44 6.75 11.26
C LYS A 195 -4.17 7.24 12.68
N LEU A 196 -5.04 8.11 13.20
CA LEU A 196 -5.04 8.51 14.61
C LEU A 196 -6.08 7.71 15.40
N SER A 197 -7.28 7.56 14.83
CA SER A 197 -8.41 6.83 15.41
C SER A 197 -9.30 6.26 14.29
N ASN A 198 -10.46 5.67 14.63
CA ASN A 198 -11.49 5.33 13.62
C ASN A 198 -12.32 6.56 13.18
N LYS A 199 -11.98 7.77 13.62
CA LYS A 199 -12.66 9.01 13.23
C LYS A 199 -11.72 10.03 12.62
N GLU A 200 -10.42 9.92 12.90
CA GLU A 200 -9.44 10.95 12.60
C GLU A 200 -8.15 10.33 12.06
N MET A 201 -7.46 11.11 11.25
CA MET A 201 -6.12 10.84 10.73
C MET A 201 -5.22 12.05 10.99
N VAL A 202 -3.92 11.78 11.06
CA VAL A 202 -2.89 12.81 10.97
C VAL A 202 -2.49 12.93 9.51
N VAL A 203 -2.41 14.17 9.01
CA VAL A 203 -2.01 14.49 7.64
C VAL A 203 -0.81 15.43 7.70
N LEU A 204 0.25 15.09 6.98
CA LEU A 204 1.33 16.02 6.68
C LEU A 204 1.06 16.61 5.30
N ARG A 205 0.69 17.89 5.25
CA ARG A 205 0.23 18.58 4.05
C ARG A 205 1.33 19.46 3.47
N ASP A 206 1.41 19.51 2.14
CA ASP A 206 2.23 20.47 1.40
C ASP A 206 1.52 21.83 1.35
N ASP A 207 2.16 22.88 1.86
CA ASP A 207 1.68 24.27 1.81
C ASP A 207 2.72 25.14 1.09
N GLU A 208 2.61 25.24 -0.24
CA GLU A 208 3.53 26.04 -1.07
C GLU A 208 5.03 25.77 -0.82
N GLY A 209 5.38 24.54 -0.44
CA GLY A 209 6.75 24.10 -0.17
C GLY A 209 7.12 24.01 1.31
N THR A 210 6.28 24.47 2.23
CA THR A 210 6.35 24.14 3.67
C THR A 210 5.50 22.89 3.96
N LEU A 211 5.59 22.39 5.21
CA LEU A 211 4.88 21.19 5.66
C LEU A 211 4.09 21.49 6.92
N ASP A 212 2.78 21.28 6.85
CA ASP A 212 1.86 21.42 7.98
C ASP A 212 1.41 20.05 8.48
N LEU A 213 1.54 19.81 9.78
CA LEU A 213 1.04 18.61 10.44
C LEU A 213 -0.31 18.93 11.11
N GLU A 214 -1.37 18.28 10.66
CA GLU A 214 -2.72 18.54 11.13
C GLU A 214 -3.54 17.26 11.35
N ILE A 215 -4.63 17.40 12.10
CA ILE A 215 -5.62 16.34 12.30
C ILE A 215 -6.79 16.62 11.36
N ALA A 216 -7.21 15.60 10.60
CA ALA A 216 -8.36 15.66 9.72
C ALA A 216 -9.34 14.51 10.02
N PRO A 217 -10.66 14.70 9.81
CA PRO A 217 -11.61 13.61 9.92
C PRO A 217 -11.38 12.57 8.83
N LEU A 218 -11.61 11.30 9.15
CA LEU A 218 -11.64 10.23 8.16
C LEU A 218 -12.85 10.38 7.22
N PRO A 219 -12.68 10.07 5.92
CA PRO A 219 -13.73 10.20 4.91
C PRO A 219 -14.93 9.28 5.16
#